data_AF-R1F9Q1-F1
#
_entry.id   AF-R1F9Q1-F1
#
_cell.length_a   1.000
_cell.length_b   1.000
_cell.length_c   1.000
_cell.angle_alpha   90.00
_cell.angle_beta   90.00
_cell.angle_gamma   90.00
#
_symmetry.space_group_name_H-M   'P 1'
#
loop_
_entity.id
_entity.type
_entity.pdbx_description
1 polymer ?
#
loop_
_entity_poly.entity_id
_entity_poly.type
_entity_poly.pdbx_seq_one_letter_code
_entity_poly.pdbx_strand_id
1 'polypeptide(L)'
;MKNKLKEAIESGEILRIRYFGGSSPGSEREISPVSIFDDNVRALCIETGTVKTFCISKMEVAIPGEPSKLSIKQSFNPPELIDIYEIANYLSESLEALDWFVQYTDTSLTLHTTFKNGKIKKLR
;
A
#
# COMPACT_ATOMS: atom_id res chain seq x y z
N MET A 1 2.87 18.82 3.34
CA MET A 1 2.35 17.95 4.41
C MET A 1 2.87 18.32 5.80
N LYS A 2 4.19 18.35 6.06
CA LYS A 2 4.73 18.68 7.40
C LYS A 2 4.19 19.98 8.00
N ASN A 3 4.11 21.07 7.23
CA ASN A 3 3.58 22.36 7.73
C ASN A 3 2.10 22.25 8.14
N LYS A 4 1.24 21.67 7.28
CA LYS A 4 -0.18 21.46 7.58
C LYS A 4 -0.39 20.58 8.82
N LEU A 5 0.46 19.57 9.03
CA LEU A 5 0.44 18.77 10.26
C LEU A 5 0.82 19.58 11.50
N LYS A 6 1.81 20.48 11.41
CA LYS A 6 2.18 21.38 12.52
C LYS A 6 1.03 22.33 12.88
N GLU A 7 0.43 22.97 11.87
CA GLU A 7 -0.72 23.85 12.05
C GLU A 7 -1.90 23.11 12.72
N ALA A 8 -2.16 21.86 12.31
CA ALA A 8 -3.20 21.04 12.89
C ALA A 8 -2.89 20.59 14.33
N ILE A 9 -1.62 20.32 14.65
CA ILE A 9 -1.20 20.03 16.04
C ILE A 9 -1.42 21.27 16.94
N GLU A 10 -1.07 22.46 16.46
CA GLU A 10 -1.20 23.70 17.21
C GLU A 10 -2.67 24.10 17.42
N SER A 11 -3.51 23.91 16.40
CA SER A 11 -4.94 24.28 16.45
C SER A 11 -5.86 23.18 17.00
N GLY A 12 -5.39 21.93 17.07
CA GLY A 12 -6.23 20.77 17.35
C GLY A 12 -7.14 20.35 16.18
N GLU A 13 -6.92 20.88 14.97
CA GLU A 13 -7.69 20.56 13.75
C GLU A 13 -7.61 19.06 13.42
N ILE A 14 -8.76 18.45 13.14
CA ILE A 14 -8.84 17.09 12.57
C ILE A 14 -8.58 17.20 11.07
N LEU A 15 -7.62 16.41 10.58
CA LEU A 15 -7.27 16.36 9.16
C LEU A 15 -7.85 15.12 8.51
N ARG A 16 -8.54 15.32 7.38
CA ARG A 16 -8.85 14.25 6.44
C ARG A 16 -7.64 14.03 5.53
N ILE A 17 -7.01 12.87 5.64
CA ILE A 17 -5.84 12.48 4.85
C ILE A 17 -6.17 11.32 3.94
N ARG A 18 -5.44 11.19 2.84
CA ARG A 18 -5.36 9.97 2.03
C ARG A 18 -4.02 9.28 2.33
N TYR A 19 -4.05 8.03 2.77
CA TYR A 19 -2.86 7.31 3.22
C TYR A 19 -2.53 6.11 2.33
N PHE A 20 -1.29 6.06 1.85
CA PHE A 20 -0.78 5.08 0.88
C PHE A 20 0.17 4.04 1.49
N GLY A 21 0.13 3.88 2.82
CA GLY A 21 0.86 2.84 3.53
C GLY A 21 -0.08 1.79 4.14
N GLY A 22 0.48 0.65 4.55
CA GLY A 22 -0.27 -0.42 5.21
C GLY A 22 -1.10 -1.26 4.24
N SER A 23 -2.12 -1.94 4.76
CA SER A 23 -2.96 -2.89 4.03
C SER A 23 -4.08 -2.26 3.19
N SER A 24 -4.34 -0.95 3.36
CA SER A 24 -5.39 -0.24 2.64
C SER A 24 -4.83 1.06 2.03
N PRO A 25 -3.88 0.97 1.10
CA PRO A 25 -3.29 2.15 0.47
C PRO A 25 -4.33 2.91 -0.35
N GLY A 26 -4.26 4.24 -0.30
CA GLY A 26 -5.23 5.14 -0.95
C GLY A 26 -6.51 5.37 -0.16
N SER A 27 -6.72 4.67 0.97
CA SER A 27 -7.86 4.94 1.86
C SER A 27 -7.77 6.33 2.48
N GLU A 28 -8.91 7.00 2.56
CA GLU A 28 -9.03 8.26 3.29
C GLU A 28 -9.29 7.98 4.78
N ARG A 29 -8.78 8.85 5.65
CA ARG A 29 -8.87 8.72 7.10
C ARG A 29 -8.94 10.09 7.75
N GLU A 30 -9.72 10.19 8.81
CA GLU A 30 -9.66 11.34 9.71
C GLU A 30 -8.67 11.08 10.85
N ILE A 31 -7.74 12.02 11.02
CA ILE A 31 -6.71 11.95 12.05
C ILE A 31 -6.62 13.26 12.84
N SER A 32 -6.39 13.15 14.15
CA SER A 32 -5.96 14.26 14.99
C SER A 32 -4.45 14.09 15.28
N PRO A 33 -3.57 14.86 14.63
CA PRO A 33 -2.13 14.72 14.80
C PRO A 33 -1.68 15.21 16.18
N VAL A 34 -0.70 14.52 16.77
CA VAL A 34 -0.21 14.78 18.13
C VAL A 34 1.25 15.25 18.12
N SER A 35 2.11 14.57 17.35
CA SER A 35 3.54 14.90 17.31
C SER A 35 4.18 14.40 16.03
N ILE A 36 5.12 15.17 15.48
CA ILE A 36 5.93 14.80 14.31
C ILE A 36 7.34 14.42 14.78
N PHE A 37 7.89 13.35 14.24
CA PHE A 37 9.29 12.94 14.41
C PHE A 37 9.78 12.32 13.11
N ASP A 38 10.96 12.75 12.64
CA ASP A 38 11.52 12.35 11.35
C ASP A 38 10.54 12.54 10.18
N ASP A 39 10.19 11.45 9.49
CA ASP A 39 9.18 11.36 8.45
C ASP A 39 7.89 10.69 8.94
N ASN A 40 7.61 10.75 10.23
CA ASN A 40 6.45 10.14 10.86
C ASN A 40 5.63 11.15 11.65
N VAL A 41 4.34 10.86 11.79
CA VAL A 41 3.43 11.56 12.68
C VAL A 41 2.68 10.54 13.54
N ARG A 42 2.66 10.77 14.85
CA ARG A 42 1.72 10.11 15.75
C ARG A 42 0.41 10.87 15.73
N ALA A 43 -0.68 10.17 15.50
CA ALA A 43 -2.01 10.77 15.41
C ALA A 43 -3.07 9.81 15.96
N LEU A 44 -4.11 10.37 16.59
CA LEU A 44 -5.33 9.64 16.91
C LEU A 44 -6.12 9.43 15.61
N CYS A 45 -6.34 8.18 15.23
CA CYS A 45 -7.21 7.84 14.10
C CYS A 45 -8.66 7.79 14.58
N ILE A 46 -9.48 8.73 14.10
CA ILE A 46 -10.85 8.96 14.60
C ILE A 46 -11.72 7.72 14.43
N GLU A 47 -11.66 7.09 13.25
CA GLU A 47 -12.41 5.87 12.92
C GLU A 47 -12.19 4.72 13.91
N THR A 48 -10.96 4.58 14.42
CA THR A 48 -10.58 3.44 15.28
C THR A 48 -10.45 3.83 16.74
N GLY A 49 -10.47 5.12 17.08
CA GLY A 49 -10.19 5.62 18.43
C GLY A 49 -8.78 5.31 18.94
N THR A 50 -7.84 4.91 18.06
CA THR A 50 -6.48 4.48 18.47
C THR A 50 -5.41 5.44 17.97
N VAL A 51 -4.38 5.64 18.79
CA VAL A 51 -3.17 6.37 18.37
C VAL A 51 -2.33 5.46 17.48
N LYS A 52 -2.08 5.92 16.25
CA LYS A 52 -1.26 5.22 15.26
C LYS A 52 -0.11 6.11 14.80
N THR A 53 0.91 5.49 14.23
CA THR A 53 2.01 6.19 13.56
C THR A 53 1.81 6.09 12.06
N PHE A 54 1.86 7.23 11.38
CA PHE A 54 1.74 7.32 9.93
C PHE A 54 3.00 7.93 9.32
N CYS A 55 3.41 7.41 8.17
CA CYS A 55 4.55 7.91 7.41
C CYS A 55 4.13 9.11 6.55
N ILE A 56 4.77 10.26 6.73
CA ILE A 56 4.41 11.55 6.11
C ILE A 56 4.64 11.53 4.60
N SER A 57 5.70 10.87 4.12
CA SER A 57 5.93 10.69 2.68
C SER A 57 4.87 9.84 1.97
N LYS A 58 4.07 9.07 2.73
CA LYS A 58 2.99 8.20 2.22
C LYS A 58 1.60 8.79 2.42
N MET A 59 1.48 10.09 2.67
CA MET A 59 0.17 10.73 2.86
C MET A 59 0.05 12.07 2.15
N GLU A 60 -1.19 12.44 1.89
CA GLU A 60 -1.59 13.75 1.40
C GLU A 60 -2.91 14.17 2.07
N VAL A 61 -3.22 15.46 2.04
CA VAL A 61 -4.53 15.96 2.48
C VAL A 61 -5.57 15.55 1.44
N ALA A 62 -6.68 14.97 1.90
CA ALA A 62 -7.78 14.63 1.01
C ALA A 62 -8.70 15.86 0.85
N ILE A 63 -8.70 16.43 -0.35
CA ILE A 63 -9.58 17.55 -0.71
C ILE A 63 -10.69 17.00 -1.61
N PRO A 64 -11.98 17.20 -1.26
CA PRO A 64 -13.10 16.73 -2.07
C PRO A 64 -13.02 17.25 -3.51
N GLY A 65 -13.15 16.35 -4.49
CA GLY A 65 -13.09 16.68 -5.91
C GLY A 65 -11.67 16.83 -6.48
N GLU A 66 -10.63 16.83 -5.64
CA GLU A 66 -9.25 16.85 -6.13
C GLU A 66 -8.66 15.44 -6.27
N PRO A 67 -8.12 15.08 -7.44
CA PRO A 67 -7.44 13.81 -7.63
C PRO A 67 -6.16 13.74 -6.80
N SER A 68 -5.81 12.53 -6.39
CA SER A 68 -4.58 12.27 -5.64
C SER A 68 -3.34 12.53 -6.49
N LYS A 69 -2.32 13.18 -5.90
CA LYS A 69 -1.01 13.34 -6.53
C LYS A 69 -0.11 12.13 -6.27
N LEU A 70 -0.28 11.48 -5.11
CA LEU A 70 0.46 10.28 -4.75
C LEU A 70 -0.04 9.02 -5.46
N SER A 71 -1.33 8.93 -5.82
CA SER A 71 -1.86 7.78 -6.56
C SER A 71 -1.22 7.63 -7.95
N ILE A 72 -0.93 8.75 -8.63
CA ILE A 72 -0.28 8.76 -9.96
C ILE A 72 1.12 8.16 -9.88
N LYS A 73 1.82 8.27 -8.74
CA LYS A 73 3.12 7.62 -8.53
C LYS A 73 3.01 6.12 -8.24
N GLN A 74 1.84 5.63 -7.85
CA GLN A 74 1.58 4.22 -7.54
C GLN A 74 0.78 3.51 -8.63
N SER A 75 0.48 4.15 -9.77
CA SER A 75 -0.18 3.48 -10.87
C SER A 75 0.78 2.45 -11.47
N PHE A 76 0.67 1.22 -11.01
CA PHE A 76 1.02 0.07 -11.80
C PHE A 76 0.07 0.09 -13.00
N ASN A 77 0.59 0.46 -14.18
CA ASN A 77 -0.08 0.21 -15.45
C ASN A 77 0.41 -1.16 -15.90
N PRO A 78 -0.27 -2.27 -15.53
CA PRO A 78 0.02 -3.52 -16.18
C PRO A 78 -0.19 -3.33 -17.69
N PRO A 79 0.60 -4.01 -18.54
CA PRO A 79 0.19 -4.19 -19.92
C PRO A 79 -1.23 -4.79 -19.96
N GLU A 80 -1.98 -4.52 -21.03
CA GLU A 80 -3.21 -5.27 -21.30
C GLU A 80 -2.80 -6.73 -21.54
N LEU A 81 -2.98 -7.58 -20.52
CA LEU A 81 -2.70 -9.00 -20.58
C LEU A 81 -4.03 -9.71 -20.86
N ILE A 82 -4.07 -10.48 -21.94
CA ILE A 82 -5.31 -11.02 -22.50
C ILE A 82 -5.56 -12.45 -22.00
N ASP A 83 -4.50 -13.21 -21.70
CA ASP A 83 -4.61 -14.60 -21.27
C ASP A 83 -3.64 -14.98 -20.13
N ILE A 84 -3.83 -16.18 -19.58
CA ILE A 84 -3.05 -16.69 -18.43
C ILE A 84 -1.58 -16.89 -18.77
N TYR A 85 -1.25 -17.16 -20.04
CA TYR A 85 0.13 -17.35 -20.47
C TYR A 85 0.90 -16.02 -20.47
N GLU A 86 0.27 -14.95 -20.96
CA GLU A 86 0.83 -13.61 -20.92
C GLU A 86 1.02 -13.15 -19.46
N ILE A 87 0.03 -13.40 -18.60
CA ILE A 87 0.13 -13.11 -17.16
C ILE A 87 1.27 -13.91 -16.51
N ALA A 88 1.38 -15.21 -16.80
CA ALA A 88 2.44 -16.04 -16.28
C ALA A 88 3.82 -15.55 -16.71
N ASN A 89 4.03 -15.33 -18.00
CA ASN A 89 5.30 -14.85 -18.52
C ASN A 89 5.69 -13.49 -17.94
N TYR A 90 4.73 -12.59 -17.76
CA TYR A 90 4.98 -11.28 -17.19
C TYR A 90 5.39 -11.34 -15.71
N LEU A 91 4.79 -12.24 -14.93
CA LEU A 91 4.99 -12.30 -13.48
C LEU A 91 6.11 -13.26 -13.04
N SER A 92 6.36 -14.34 -13.79
CA SER A 92 7.23 -15.44 -13.35
C SER A 92 8.62 -14.97 -12.96
N GLU A 93 9.27 -14.14 -13.78
CA GLU A 93 10.65 -13.68 -13.49
C GLU A 93 10.73 -12.91 -12.16
N SER A 94 9.79 -12.00 -11.91
CA SER A 94 9.77 -11.19 -10.69
C SER A 94 9.42 -12.02 -9.45
N LEU A 95 8.54 -13.02 -9.59
CA LEU A 95 8.13 -13.90 -8.50
C LEU A 95 9.20 -14.93 -8.17
N GLU A 96 9.85 -15.52 -9.18
CA GLU A 96 10.96 -16.46 -9.01
C GLU A 96 12.18 -15.80 -8.37
N ALA A 97 12.47 -14.53 -8.71
CA ALA A 97 13.50 -13.74 -8.05
C ALA A 97 13.23 -13.51 -6.54
N LEU A 98 11.98 -13.69 -6.10
CA LEU A 98 11.54 -13.62 -4.70
C LEU A 98 11.38 -15.02 -4.07
N ASP A 99 11.98 -16.05 -4.67
CA ASP A 99 11.93 -17.46 -4.25
C ASP A 99 10.52 -18.08 -4.28
N TRP A 100 9.60 -17.50 -5.06
CA TRP A 100 8.30 -18.12 -5.34
C TRP A 100 8.40 -19.07 -6.53
N PHE A 101 7.74 -20.22 -6.41
CA PHE A 101 7.53 -21.11 -7.54
C PHE A 101 6.18 -20.81 -8.19
N VAL A 102 6.20 -20.43 -9.47
CA VAL A 102 5.00 -20.12 -10.24
C VAL A 102 4.59 -21.33 -11.06
N GLN A 103 3.36 -21.80 -10.89
CA GLN A 103 2.78 -22.88 -11.68
C GLN A 103 1.50 -22.37 -12.34
N TYR A 104 1.41 -22.54 -13.66
CA TYR A 104 0.25 -22.13 -14.43
C TYR A 104 -0.26 -23.23 -15.36
N THR A 105 -1.55 -23.17 -15.67
CA THR A 105 -2.28 -23.98 -16.65
C THR A 105 -3.09 -23.03 -17.53
N ASP A 106 -3.83 -23.56 -18.51
CA ASP A 106 -4.73 -22.77 -19.36
C ASP A 106 -5.80 -21.99 -18.58
N THR A 107 -6.08 -22.39 -17.34
CA THR A 107 -7.20 -21.87 -16.53
C THR A 107 -6.80 -21.36 -15.16
N SER A 108 -5.54 -21.54 -14.75
CA SER A 108 -5.10 -21.15 -13.41
C SER A 108 -3.65 -20.70 -13.38
N LEU A 109 -3.36 -19.77 -12.48
CA LEU A 109 -2.00 -19.39 -12.09
C LEU A 109 -1.92 -19.48 -10.57
N THR A 110 -0.92 -20.21 -10.08
CA THR A 110 -0.76 -20.54 -8.66
C THR A 110 0.67 -20.26 -8.22
N LEU A 111 0.82 -19.76 -6.99
CA LEU A 111 2.11 -19.48 -6.37
C LEU A 111 2.35 -20.44 -5.21
N HIS A 112 3.56 -20.99 -5.15
CA HIS A 112 3.95 -21.93 -4.10
C HIS A 112 5.28 -21.52 -3.47
N THR A 113 5.44 -21.86 -2.20
CA THR A 113 6.76 -21.83 -1.56
C THR A 113 7.48 -23.14 -1.79
N THR A 114 8.81 -23.13 -1.82
CA THR A 114 9.63 -24.35 -1.94
C THR A 114 10.25 -24.71 -0.60
N PHE A 115 10.45 -26.01 -0.37
CA PHE A 115 11.32 -26.50 0.70
C PHE A 115 12.79 -26.25 0.31
N LYS A 116 13.70 -26.27 1.30
CA LYS A 116 15.16 -26.19 1.07
C LYS A 116 15.72 -27.24 0.10
N ASN A 117 14.97 -28.32 -0.16
CA ASN A 117 15.31 -29.37 -1.11
C ASN A 117 14.71 -29.15 -2.51
N GLY A 118 14.18 -27.95 -2.80
CA GLY A 118 13.59 -27.57 -4.09
C GLY A 118 12.19 -28.14 -4.35
N LYS A 119 11.62 -28.94 -3.44
CA LYS A 119 10.27 -29.48 -3.62
C LYS A 119 9.21 -28.43 -3.30
N ILE A 120 8.15 -28.41 -4.11
CA ILE A 120 6.99 -27.54 -3.90
C ILE A 120 6.27 -27.92 -2.60
N LYS A 121 6.01 -26.94 -1.74
CA LYS A 121 5.21 -27.11 -0.54
C LYS A 121 3.73 -26.98 -0.91
N LYS A 122 3.05 -28.12 -1.07
CA LYS A 122 1.59 -28.14 -1.30
C LYS A 122 0.89 -27.48 -0.11
N LEU A 123 0.16 -26.39 -0.38
CA LEU A 123 -0.81 -25.84 0.56
C LEU A 123 -1.93 -26.87 0.71
N ARG A 124 -2.23 -27.28 1.95
CA ARG A 124 -3.34 -28.17 2.28
C ARG A 124 -4.65 -27.39 2.31
#